data_AF-A0AAU9TMN2-F1
#
_entry.id   AF-A0AAU9TMN2-F1
#
_cell.length_a   1.000
_cell.length_b   1.000
_cell.length_c   1.000
_cell.angle_alpha   90.00
_cell.angle_beta   90.00
_cell.angle_gamma   90.00
#
_symmetry.space_group_name_H-M   'P 1'
#
loop_
_entity.id
_entity.type
_entity.pdbx_description
1 polymer ?
#
loop_
_entity_poly.entity_id
_entity_poly.type
_entity_poly.pdbx_seq_one_letter_code
_entity_poly.pdbx_strand_id
1 'polypeptide(L)'
;MLLISLICCFLSPPNPEEIESKMCISLQFPLTPKSKQHIDEDQKTRLVLPRILLSVQYYLPSATVGGLVRVCKGAFLSILNIKKDRVTGVLQRSFNVSGAPAIENRGGDHRSAKNIEKRLAIHSFIESLKCTEPHYCRSKSQCRMYLSSELNIKKLWQIYNCRSDCTKKVKESFFRKVFNGTYNLSFGSPRTDACSRCIELNEKVKTTADLNLKQEYIVQKRIHALKAKVFYNLLQTNEEHVITMSFYCQKNMTLPKLPDQSAYFSRQINFYNFTVVVGTSKSKLEKENVFMYYWNEAERPKGSNEISSAVFHCLQNIIIPRTVDTVRLFADGCGGQNKNTTMIGMCSKFLFTHAPRSLKKIEIIFPIVGHSFLPPDRVFAKIEKTLRKKEIITDPQQYVDILQVHGTTFNLGQESPYMTLKKNAVTILSPLVLGILNLTQPKDFF
;
A
#
# COMPACT_ATOMS: atom_id res chain seq x y z
N MET A 1 15.89 50.33 12.07
CA MET A 1 16.69 49.37 11.29
C MET A 1 16.22 47.98 11.69
N LEU A 2 15.51 47.21 10.85
CA LEU A 2 16.10 46.29 9.83
C LEU A 2 17.30 45.55 10.45
N LEU A 3 17.30 44.24 10.68
CA LEU A 3 17.01 43.18 9.72
C LEU A 3 16.67 41.85 10.42
N ILE A 4 15.80 41.09 9.77
CA ILE A 4 15.67 39.63 9.89
C ILE A 4 16.76 38.97 9.02
N SER A 5 17.29 37.85 9.50
CA SER A 5 18.08 36.85 8.78
C SER A 5 17.91 35.54 9.56
N LEU A 6 17.72 34.32 9.02
CA LEU A 6 18.03 33.77 7.70
C LEU A 6 17.44 32.32 7.63
N ILE A 7 16.92 31.91 6.45
CA ILE A 7 17.19 30.64 5.70
C ILE A 7 16.67 29.27 6.25
N CYS A 8 16.13 28.30 5.48
CA CYS A 8 16.46 27.70 4.16
C CYS A 8 15.19 26.99 3.57
N CYS A 9 14.74 27.29 2.34
CA CYS A 9 14.97 26.63 1.04
C CYS A 9 14.48 25.17 0.87
N PHE A 10 13.54 24.95 -0.06
CA PHE A 10 13.67 24.00 -1.20
C PHE A 10 12.51 24.17 -2.23
N LEU A 11 12.89 24.26 -3.52
CA LEU A 11 12.17 23.92 -4.77
C LEU A 11 11.21 24.95 -5.45
N SER A 12 11.65 25.42 -6.63
CA SER A 12 10.97 26.23 -7.66
C SER A 12 9.80 25.51 -8.37
N PRO A 13 9.03 26.18 -9.29
CA PRO A 13 8.48 27.54 -9.31
C PRO A 13 6.92 27.53 -9.47
N PRO A 14 6.19 28.62 -9.16
CA PRO A 14 4.86 28.81 -9.72
C PRO A 14 4.83 29.91 -10.80
N ASN A 15 3.89 29.71 -11.73
CA ASN A 15 3.57 30.52 -12.91
C ASN A 15 3.48 32.04 -12.66
N PRO A 16 3.79 32.86 -13.68
CA PRO A 16 3.52 34.28 -13.67
C PRO A 16 2.04 34.56 -13.99
N GLU A 17 1.57 35.73 -13.56
CA GLU A 17 0.30 36.39 -13.87
C GLU A 17 -0.87 36.21 -12.88
N GLU A 18 -0.78 36.93 -11.75
CA GLU A 18 -1.95 37.52 -11.09
C GLU A 18 -1.72 39.03 -10.97
N ILE A 19 -2.19 39.78 -11.98
CA ILE A 19 -2.37 41.24 -11.87
C ILE A 19 -3.78 41.44 -11.32
N GLU A 20 -3.87 41.69 -10.01
CA GLU A 20 -5.13 42.08 -9.35
C GLU A 20 -5.66 43.41 -9.90
N SER A 21 -6.69 43.36 -10.75
CA SER A 21 -7.43 44.54 -11.17
C SER A 21 -8.50 44.89 -10.13
N LYS A 22 -8.21 45.83 -9.22
CA LYS A 22 -9.24 46.44 -8.35
C LYS A 22 -10.13 47.37 -9.19
N MET A 23 -11.42 47.06 -9.27
CA MET A 23 -12.45 47.96 -9.80
C MET A 23 -12.83 48.98 -8.73
N CYS A 24 -12.81 50.28 -9.07
CA CYS A 24 -13.28 51.35 -8.20
C CYS A 24 -14.34 52.18 -8.93
N ILE A 25 -15.53 52.32 -8.34
CA ILE A 25 -16.61 53.21 -8.82
C ILE A 25 -16.75 54.31 -7.77
N SER A 26 -16.50 55.56 -8.15
CA SER A 26 -16.66 56.72 -7.28
C SER A 26 -17.96 57.48 -7.61
N LEU A 27 -18.72 57.86 -6.57
CA LEU A 27 -19.94 58.67 -6.64
C LEU A 27 -19.66 60.06 -6.06
N GLN A 28 -20.06 61.15 -6.73
CA GLN A 28 -19.98 62.53 -6.23
C GLN A 28 -21.31 63.26 -6.45
N PHE A 29 -21.69 64.12 -5.48
CA PHE A 29 -22.95 64.86 -5.43
C PHE A 29 -22.75 66.34 -5.80
N PRO A 30 -23.64 66.98 -6.59
CA PRO A 30 -23.69 68.43 -6.70
C PRO A 30 -24.60 69.05 -5.62
N LEU A 31 -24.09 70.11 -4.98
CA LEU A 31 -24.82 70.96 -4.05
C LEU A 31 -25.52 72.12 -4.80
N THR A 32 -26.70 72.45 -4.29
CA THR A 32 -27.49 73.70 -4.40
C THR A 32 -28.66 73.80 -5.41
N PRO A 33 -29.77 74.45 -5.00
CA PRO A 33 -31.07 74.41 -5.68
C PRO A 33 -31.30 75.65 -6.56
N LYS A 34 -32.15 75.53 -7.59
CA LYS A 34 -32.78 76.68 -8.23
C LYS A 34 -34.28 76.49 -8.39
N SER A 35 -35.00 77.50 -7.91
CA SER A 35 -36.43 77.72 -7.95
C SER A 35 -36.92 78.18 -9.32
N LYS A 36 -38.17 77.84 -9.67
CA LYS A 36 -39.20 78.76 -10.19
C LYS A 36 -40.56 78.05 -10.36
N GLN A 37 -41.61 78.81 -10.09
CA GLN A 37 -43.04 78.45 -10.07
C GLN A 37 -43.65 78.35 -11.48
N HIS A 38 -44.64 77.47 -11.65
CA HIS A 38 -45.96 77.83 -12.19
C HIS A 38 -46.98 76.73 -11.86
N ILE A 39 -48.18 77.16 -11.43
CA ILE A 39 -49.36 76.32 -11.21
C ILE A 39 -50.11 76.21 -12.54
N ASP A 40 -50.55 75.01 -12.90
CA ASP A 40 -51.82 74.80 -13.60
C ASP A 40 -52.42 73.44 -13.22
N GLU A 41 -53.73 73.43 -13.06
CA GLU A 41 -54.53 72.33 -12.53
C GLU A 41 -54.80 71.20 -13.54
N ASP A 42 -55.09 70.03 -12.96
CA ASP A 42 -55.88 68.94 -13.55
C ASP A 42 -55.17 67.95 -14.50
N GLN A 43 -54.72 66.82 -13.93
CA GLN A 43 -54.94 65.45 -14.43
C GLN A 43 -54.23 64.42 -13.53
N LYS A 44 -54.89 63.29 -13.28
CA LYS A 44 -54.39 62.13 -12.50
C LYS A 44 -52.96 61.72 -12.86
N THR A 45 -51.97 62.18 -12.09
CA THR A 45 -50.58 61.71 -12.19
C THR A 45 -50.28 60.66 -11.12
N ARG A 46 -49.93 59.44 -11.56
CA ARG A 46 -49.21 58.46 -10.75
C ARG A 46 -48.11 59.17 -9.98
N LEU A 47 -47.97 58.88 -8.68
CA LEU A 47 -46.82 59.29 -7.87
C LEU A 47 -45.54 58.72 -8.49
N VAL A 48 -44.93 59.48 -9.40
CA VAL A 48 -43.60 59.20 -9.93
C VAL A 48 -42.63 59.64 -8.84
N LEU A 49 -42.15 58.66 -8.06
CA LEU A 49 -41.00 58.84 -7.19
C LEU A 49 -39.88 59.54 -7.98
N PRO A 50 -39.23 60.58 -7.42
CA PRO A 50 -38.23 61.34 -8.14
C PRO A 50 -37.15 60.38 -8.65
N ARG A 51 -36.90 60.38 -9.97
CA ARG A 51 -35.76 59.67 -10.58
C ARG A 51 -34.50 60.19 -9.88
N ILE A 52 -33.98 59.42 -8.93
CA ILE A 52 -32.72 59.72 -8.27
C ILE A 52 -31.67 59.88 -9.36
N LEU A 53 -31.16 61.09 -9.52
CA LEU A 53 -30.10 61.45 -10.47
C LEU A 53 -28.78 60.84 -9.95
N LEU A 54 -28.60 59.53 -10.16
CA LEU A 54 -27.35 58.83 -9.85
C LEU A 54 -26.32 59.16 -10.93
N SER A 55 -25.35 60.02 -10.59
CA SER A 55 -24.19 60.27 -11.44
C SER A 55 -23.16 59.16 -11.22
N VAL A 56 -22.89 58.37 -12.27
CA VAL A 56 -21.96 57.22 -12.21
C VAL A 56 -20.78 57.47 -13.12
N GLN A 57 -19.58 57.33 -12.57
CA GLN A 57 -18.34 57.38 -13.33
C GLN A 57 -17.81 55.96 -13.55
N TYR A 58 -17.36 55.66 -14.78
CA TYR A 58 -16.85 54.36 -15.17
C TYR A 58 -15.34 54.43 -15.39
N TYR A 59 -14.62 53.44 -14.89
CA TYR A 59 -13.16 53.35 -15.01
C TYR A 59 -12.76 51.96 -15.51
N LEU A 60 -11.75 51.89 -16.37
CA LEU A 60 -11.14 50.65 -16.83
C LEU A 60 -9.61 50.71 -16.67
N PRO A 61 -8.95 49.60 -16.33
CA PRO A 61 -7.49 49.55 -16.25
C PRO A 61 -6.89 49.69 -17.66
N SER A 62 -5.88 50.56 -17.80
CA SER A 62 -5.12 50.74 -19.04
C SER A 62 -3.70 50.25 -18.88
N ALA A 63 -3.28 49.32 -19.75
CA ALA A 63 -1.92 48.78 -19.76
C ALA A 63 -0.87 49.80 -20.25
N THR A 64 -1.27 50.77 -21.07
CA THR A 64 -0.36 51.79 -21.63
C THR A 64 -0.10 52.97 -20.69
N VAL A 65 -1.09 53.35 -19.87
CA VAL A 65 -0.98 54.51 -18.97
C VAL A 65 -0.64 54.08 -17.53
N GLY A 66 -0.89 52.81 -17.18
CA GLY A 66 -0.72 52.29 -15.83
C GLY A 66 -1.75 52.90 -14.87
N GLY A 67 -2.85 52.18 -14.64
CA GLY A 67 -3.90 52.57 -13.69
C GLY A 67 -5.29 52.67 -14.31
N LEU A 68 -6.22 53.27 -13.56
CA LEU A 68 -7.63 53.38 -13.92
C LEU A 68 -7.89 54.61 -14.81
N VAL A 69 -8.32 54.38 -16.04
CA VAL A 69 -8.71 55.43 -17.00
C VAL A 69 -10.22 55.59 -16.99
N ARG A 70 -10.68 56.84 -16.91
CA ARG A 70 -12.11 57.17 -16.99
C ARG A 70 -12.62 56.92 -18.41
N VAL A 71 -13.71 56.18 -18.53
CA VAL A 71 -14.34 55.84 -19.81
C VAL A 71 -15.82 56.20 -19.82
N CYS A 72 -16.41 56.30 -21.01
CA CYS A 72 -17.86 56.45 -21.13
C CYS A 72 -18.56 55.12 -20.85
N LYS A 73 -19.86 55.18 -20.51
CA LYS A 73 -20.69 54.00 -20.26
C LYS A 73 -20.69 53.01 -21.43
N GLY A 74 -20.76 53.52 -22.67
CA GLY A 74 -20.77 52.69 -23.88
C GLY A 74 -19.49 51.86 -24.01
N ALA A 75 -18.33 52.51 -23.86
CA ALA A 75 -17.03 51.85 -23.88
C ALA A 75 -16.91 50.82 -22.75
N PHE A 76 -17.33 51.16 -21.53
CA PHE A 76 -17.31 50.23 -20.39
C PHE A 76 -18.12 48.94 -20.65
N LEU A 77 -19.34 49.08 -21.16
CA LEU A 77 -20.21 47.93 -21.45
C LEU A 77 -19.66 47.09 -22.62
N SER A 78 -19.14 47.75 -23.66
CA SER A 78 -18.62 47.08 -24.85
C SER A 78 -17.32 46.34 -24.58
N ILE A 79 -16.37 46.97 -23.88
CA ILE A 79 -15.05 46.38 -23.59
C ILE A 79 -15.18 45.17 -22.65
N LEU A 80 -16.03 45.27 -21.63
CA LEU A 80 -16.25 44.16 -20.69
C LEU A 80 -17.30 43.14 -21.17
N ASN A 81 -17.95 43.41 -22.31
CA ASN A 81 -19.06 42.62 -22.84
C ASN A 81 -20.18 42.35 -21.81
N ILE A 82 -20.61 43.40 -21.11
CA ILE A 82 -21.64 43.32 -20.05
C ILE A 82 -22.91 44.06 -20.48
N LYS A 83 -24.08 43.43 -20.28
CA LYS A 83 -25.38 44.08 -20.53
C LYS A 83 -25.66 45.21 -19.54
N LYS A 84 -26.27 46.30 -20.02
CA LYS A 84 -26.66 47.48 -19.25
C LYS A 84 -27.43 47.14 -17.97
N ASP A 85 -28.34 46.17 -18.04
CA ASP A 85 -29.21 45.81 -16.91
C ASP A 85 -28.44 45.19 -15.76
N ARG A 86 -27.38 44.41 -16.05
CA ARG A 86 -26.53 43.80 -15.03
C ARG A 86 -25.77 44.87 -14.23
N VAL A 87 -25.22 45.86 -14.91
CA VAL A 87 -24.51 46.99 -14.27
C VAL A 87 -25.48 47.83 -13.45
N THR A 88 -26.66 48.12 -14.01
CA THR A 88 -27.70 48.91 -13.33
C THR A 88 -28.20 48.20 -12.06
N GLY A 89 -28.43 46.89 -12.11
CA GLY A 89 -28.85 46.11 -10.96
C GLY A 89 -27.79 46.01 -9.86
N VAL A 90 -26.50 45.94 -10.20
CA VAL A 90 -25.41 45.97 -9.20
C VAL A 90 -25.35 47.34 -8.52
N LEU A 91 -25.43 48.42 -9.29
CA LEU A 91 -25.41 49.80 -8.77
C LEU A 91 -26.61 50.06 -7.86
N GLN A 92 -27.81 49.64 -8.23
CA GLN A 92 -29.01 49.79 -7.40
C GLN A 92 -28.91 49.00 -6.09
N ARG A 93 -28.39 47.76 -6.12
CA ARG A 93 -28.19 46.96 -4.90
C ARG A 93 -27.13 47.56 -3.97
N SER A 94 -26.04 48.08 -4.53
CA SER A 94 -24.98 48.75 -3.77
C SER A 94 -25.49 50.07 -3.15
N PHE A 95 -26.26 50.86 -3.91
CA PHE A 95 -26.85 52.11 -3.44
C PHE A 95 -27.87 51.89 -2.32
N ASN A 96 -28.76 50.90 -2.46
CA ASN A 96 -29.85 50.66 -1.49
C ASN A 96 -29.38 50.05 -0.17
N VAL A 97 -28.19 49.44 -0.10
CA VAL A 97 -27.72 48.71 1.09
C VAL A 97 -26.75 49.53 1.94
N SER A 98 -25.76 50.19 1.35
CA SER A 98 -24.69 50.85 2.15
C SER A 98 -23.99 52.03 1.49
N GLY A 99 -24.31 52.36 0.23
CA GLY A 99 -23.59 53.40 -0.51
C GLY A 99 -22.13 53.07 -0.86
N ALA A 100 -21.65 51.87 -0.48
CA ALA A 100 -20.31 51.37 -0.74
C ALA A 100 -20.33 50.33 -1.89
N PRO A 101 -19.22 50.16 -2.64
CA PRO A 101 -19.11 49.14 -3.68
C PRO A 101 -19.37 47.73 -3.11
N ALA A 102 -19.97 46.87 -3.92
CA ALA A 102 -20.30 45.50 -3.50
C ALA A 102 -19.03 44.72 -3.08
N ILE A 103 -19.08 44.09 -1.91
CA ILE A 103 -17.99 43.27 -1.38
C ILE A 103 -17.90 41.96 -2.20
N GLU A 104 -16.68 41.59 -2.63
CA GLU A 104 -16.42 40.33 -3.32
C GLU A 104 -16.60 39.15 -2.35
N ASN A 105 -17.53 38.25 -2.68
CA ASN A 105 -17.90 37.09 -1.87
C ASN A 105 -17.73 35.77 -2.64
N ARG A 106 -17.12 35.80 -3.83
CA ARG A 106 -16.79 34.61 -4.61
C ARG A 106 -15.44 34.08 -4.14
N GLY A 107 -15.45 32.82 -3.72
CA GLY A 107 -14.25 32.16 -3.19
C GLY A 107 -14.05 32.47 -1.70
N GLY A 108 -13.71 31.43 -0.95
CA GLY A 108 -13.56 31.49 0.50
C GLY A 108 -14.04 30.21 1.19
N ASP A 109 -13.30 29.75 2.19
CA ASP A 109 -13.70 28.60 3.00
C ASP A 109 -14.71 29.00 4.08
N HIS A 110 -15.98 29.05 3.71
CA HIS A 110 -17.08 29.38 4.63
C HIS A 110 -17.60 28.17 5.44
N ARG A 111 -17.06 26.95 5.22
CA ARG A 111 -17.60 25.72 5.81
C ARG A 111 -16.67 25.09 6.84
N SER A 112 -15.36 25.30 6.75
CA SER A 112 -14.43 24.65 7.68
C SER A 112 -14.56 25.20 9.10
N ALA A 113 -14.68 26.52 9.28
CA ALA A 113 -14.85 27.14 10.60
C ALA A 113 -16.10 26.62 11.34
N LYS A 114 -17.22 26.46 10.64
CA LYS A 114 -18.50 25.96 11.21
C LYS A 114 -18.47 24.47 11.59
N ASN A 115 -17.52 23.69 11.07
CA ASN A 115 -17.45 22.25 11.28
C ASN A 115 -16.29 21.82 12.18
N ILE A 116 -15.58 22.75 12.82
CA ILE A 116 -14.43 22.44 13.69
C ILE A 116 -14.83 21.51 14.84
N GLU A 117 -15.90 21.84 15.57
CA GLU A 117 -16.38 21.03 16.70
C GLU A 117 -16.76 19.61 16.27
N LYS A 118 -17.41 19.47 15.11
CA LYS A 118 -17.77 18.17 14.54
C LYS A 118 -16.54 17.35 14.18
N ARG A 119 -15.50 17.99 13.64
CA ARG A 119 -14.22 17.30 13.35
C ARG A 119 -13.56 16.83 14.64
N LEU A 120 -13.45 17.69 15.66
CA LEU A 120 -12.85 17.34 16.95
C LEU A 120 -13.57 16.16 17.62
N ALA A 121 -14.91 16.15 17.59
CA ALA A 121 -15.70 15.04 18.10
C ALA A 121 -15.44 13.71 17.34
N ILE A 122 -15.25 13.78 16.01
CA ILE A 122 -14.89 12.60 15.21
C ILE A 122 -13.48 12.11 15.55
N HIS A 123 -12.51 13.02 15.75
CA HIS A 123 -11.14 12.67 16.16
C HIS A 123 -11.13 11.91 17.49
N SER A 124 -11.79 12.47 18.51
CA SER A 124 -11.92 11.83 19.82
C SER A 124 -12.57 10.44 19.73
N PHE A 125 -13.58 10.28 18.89
CA PHE A 125 -14.19 8.97 18.64
C PHE A 125 -13.22 7.98 18.00
N ILE A 126 -12.49 8.39 16.95
CA ILE A 126 -11.57 7.50 16.23
C ILE A 126 -10.40 7.09 17.13
N GLU A 127 -9.86 8.00 17.93
CA GLU A 127 -8.77 7.74 18.87
C GLU A 127 -9.16 6.78 20.01
N SER A 128 -10.46 6.69 20.33
CA SER A 128 -10.96 5.70 21.29
C SER A 128 -10.99 4.26 20.75
N LEU A 129 -10.84 4.06 19.44
CA LEU A 129 -10.94 2.74 18.81
C LEU A 129 -9.66 1.92 19.05
N LYS A 130 -9.82 0.67 19.51
CA LYS A 130 -8.72 -0.29 19.60
C LYS A 130 -8.25 -0.69 18.20
N CYS A 131 -7.02 -0.32 17.88
CA CYS A 131 -6.37 -0.67 16.61
C CYS A 131 -5.32 -1.76 16.83
N THR A 132 -5.15 -2.62 15.83
CA THR A 132 -4.14 -3.69 15.82
C THR A 132 -3.05 -3.35 14.81
N GLU A 133 -1.80 -3.57 15.18
CA GLU A 133 -0.68 -3.46 14.26
C GLU A 133 -0.70 -4.63 13.24
N PRO A 134 -0.32 -4.39 11.98
CA PRO A 134 -0.14 -5.47 11.02
C PRO A 134 0.95 -6.44 11.51
N HIS A 135 0.58 -7.71 11.63
CA HIS A 135 1.44 -8.81 12.11
C HIS A 135 2.75 -8.97 11.30
N TYR A 136 2.82 -8.44 10.09
CA TYR A 136 3.94 -8.59 9.16
C TYR A 136 4.64 -7.29 8.76
N CYS A 137 4.32 -6.13 9.36
CA CYS A 137 5.02 -4.90 8.95
C CYS A 137 6.36 -4.69 9.67
N ARG A 138 7.36 -4.42 8.84
CA ARG A 138 8.74 -4.06 9.17
C ARG A 138 8.82 -2.56 9.44
N SER A 139 9.57 -2.20 10.49
CA SER A 139 9.91 -0.84 10.94
C SER A 139 8.75 -0.02 11.53
N LYS A 140 8.97 0.50 12.75
CA LYS A 140 7.97 1.08 13.65
C LYS A 140 7.38 2.42 13.21
N SER A 141 7.81 3.02 12.10
CA SER A 141 7.64 4.47 11.92
C SER A 141 6.45 4.90 11.06
N GLN A 142 5.84 4.04 10.25
CA GLN A 142 4.75 4.43 9.32
C GLN A 142 3.77 3.29 8.97
N CYS A 143 3.56 2.33 9.88
CA CYS A 143 2.68 1.20 9.60
C CYS A 143 1.20 1.62 9.67
N ARG A 144 0.45 1.30 8.61
CA ARG A 144 -1.02 1.40 8.62
C ARG A 144 -1.58 0.51 9.73
N MET A 145 -2.44 1.05 10.58
CA MET A 145 -3.07 0.30 11.66
C MET A 145 -4.41 -0.27 11.19
N TYR A 146 -4.84 -1.40 11.79
CA TYR A 146 -6.02 -2.13 11.37
C TYR A 146 -7.07 -2.22 12.47
N LEU A 147 -8.31 -1.84 12.13
CA LEU A 147 -9.51 -2.08 12.93
C LEU A 147 -10.05 -3.50 12.65
N SER A 148 -10.98 -3.96 13.48
CA SER A 148 -11.63 -5.28 13.30
C SER A 148 -12.19 -5.44 11.87
N SER A 149 -12.09 -6.67 11.34
CA SER A 149 -12.66 -7.04 10.04
C SER A 149 -14.18 -6.99 9.99
N GLU A 150 -14.84 -6.97 11.14
CA GLU A 150 -16.30 -6.86 11.24
C GLU A 150 -16.79 -5.40 11.08
N LEU A 151 -15.88 -4.44 11.20
CA LEU A 151 -16.16 -3.02 11.07
C LEU A 151 -15.98 -2.56 9.63
N ASN A 152 -16.66 -1.47 9.29
CA ASN A 152 -16.43 -0.71 8.08
C ASN A 152 -16.76 0.77 8.36
N ILE A 153 -16.39 1.68 7.45
CA ILE A 153 -16.60 3.13 7.65
C ILE A 153 -18.07 3.45 7.92
N LYS A 154 -19.00 2.77 7.24
CA LYS A 154 -20.44 2.99 7.42
C LYS A 154 -20.90 2.57 8.82
N LYS A 155 -20.47 1.41 9.31
CA LYS A 155 -20.75 0.94 10.68
C LYS A 155 -20.14 1.87 11.73
N LEU A 156 -18.90 2.32 11.55
CA LEU A 156 -18.27 3.28 12.47
C LEU A 156 -19.03 4.61 12.51
N TRP A 157 -19.43 5.11 11.35
CA TRP A 157 -20.27 6.31 11.25
C TRP A 157 -21.62 6.13 11.95
N GLN A 158 -22.28 4.98 11.79
CA GLN A 158 -23.51 4.65 12.51
C GLN A 158 -23.29 4.63 14.03
N ILE A 159 -22.23 3.96 14.50
CA ILE A 159 -21.88 3.90 15.93
C ILE A 159 -21.60 5.31 16.47
N TYR A 160 -20.83 6.12 15.75
CA TYR A 160 -20.55 7.51 16.10
C TYR A 160 -21.84 8.32 16.23
N ASN A 161 -22.68 8.31 15.19
CA ASN A 161 -23.93 9.08 15.18
C ASN A 161 -24.94 8.60 16.22
N CYS A 162 -24.96 7.31 16.58
CA CYS A 162 -25.79 6.79 17.66
C CYS A 162 -25.32 7.27 19.04
N ARG A 163 -24.01 7.42 19.23
CA ARG A 163 -23.40 7.88 20.49
C ARG A 163 -23.30 9.41 20.60
N SER A 164 -23.49 10.13 19.51
CA SER A 164 -23.29 11.58 19.44
C SER A 164 -24.59 12.36 19.66
N ASP A 165 -24.45 13.49 20.34
CA ASP A 165 -25.51 14.51 20.48
C ASP A 165 -26.03 14.97 19.12
N CYS A 166 -27.30 15.40 19.06
CA CYS A 166 -27.95 15.86 17.83
C CYS A 166 -27.16 16.96 17.09
N THR A 167 -26.47 17.83 17.82
CA THR A 167 -25.64 18.92 17.29
C THR A 167 -24.36 18.42 16.61
N LYS A 168 -23.81 17.28 17.06
CA LYS A 168 -22.54 16.70 16.60
C LYS A 168 -22.71 15.64 15.51
N LYS A 169 -23.95 15.19 15.23
CA LYS A 169 -24.22 14.25 14.13
C LYS A 169 -23.74 14.80 12.78
N VAL A 170 -23.16 13.90 11.99
CA VAL A 170 -22.58 14.22 10.68
C VAL A 170 -23.12 13.31 9.58
N LYS A 171 -22.97 13.74 8.33
CA LYS A 171 -23.21 12.88 7.16
C LYS A 171 -22.05 11.89 7.00
N GLU A 172 -22.34 10.72 6.43
CA GLU A 172 -21.33 9.67 6.19
C GLU A 172 -20.15 10.21 5.36
N SER A 173 -20.42 11.01 4.33
CA SER A 173 -19.38 11.59 3.46
C SER A 173 -18.40 12.48 4.22
N PHE A 174 -18.88 13.22 5.22
CA PHE A 174 -18.04 14.06 6.06
C PHE A 174 -17.18 13.20 7.00
N PHE A 175 -17.78 12.20 7.66
CA PHE A 175 -17.05 11.26 8.51
C PHE A 175 -15.96 10.51 7.73
N ARG A 176 -16.29 10.00 6.54
CA ARG A 176 -15.35 9.32 5.64
C ARG A 176 -14.18 10.21 5.23
N LYS A 177 -14.44 11.49 4.95
CA LYS A 177 -13.39 12.46 4.60
C LYS A 177 -12.42 12.69 5.76
N VAL A 178 -12.92 12.82 6.99
CA VAL A 178 -12.07 12.96 8.19
C VAL A 178 -11.29 11.68 8.46
N PHE A 179 -11.97 10.52 8.42
CA PHE A 179 -11.34 9.22 8.67
C PHE A 179 -10.20 8.92 7.68
N ASN A 180 -10.45 9.05 6.37
CA ASN A 180 -9.43 8.76 5.34
C ASN A 180 -8.36 9.86 5.21
N GLY A 181 -8.69 11.11 5.55
CA GLY A 181 -7.80 12.25 5.37
C GLY A 181 -6.78 12.43 6.51
N THR A 182 -7.14 12.04 7.73
CA THR A 182 -6.28 12.25 8.91
C THR A 182 -5.65 10.97 9.43
N TYR A 183 -6.29 9.81 9.27
CA TYR A 183 -5.82 8.56 9.86
C TYR A 183 -5.38 7.55 8.80
N ASN A 184 -4.19 6.96 8.97
CA ASN A 184 -3.75 5.81 8.18
C ASN A 184 -4.31 4.50 8.77
N LEU A 185 -5.66 4.41 8.83
CA LEU A 185 -6.41 3.26 9.33
C LEU A 185 -7.06 2.49 8.19
N SER A 186 -7.12 1.17 8.34
CA SER A 186 -7.89 0.28 7.47
C SER A 186 -8.63 -0.76 8.30
N PHE A 187 -9.53 -1.52 7.67
CA PHE A 187 -10.15 -2.68 8.30
C PHE A 187 -9.30 -3.91 8.01
N GLY A 188 -9.10 -4.74 9.03
CA GLY A 188 -8.44 -6.03 8.88
C GLY A 188 -9.28 -6.97 8.03
N SER A 189 -8.65 -8.03 7.53
CA SER A 189 -9.36 -9.22 7.03
C SER A 189 -9.44 -10.26 8.15
N PRO A 190 -10.41 -11.19 8.11
CA PRO A 190 -10.36 -12.38 8.93
C PRO A 190 -8.98 -13.03 8.80
N ARG A 191 -8.44 -13.55 9.92
CA ARG A 191 -7.13 -14.19 9.91
C ARG A 191 -7.21 -15.48 9.10
N THR A 192 -6.47 -15.54 8.00
CA THR A 192 -6.20 -16.77 7.25
C THR A 192 -4.80 -17.27 7.61
N ASP A 193 -4.57 -18.58 7.56
CA ASP A 193 -3.26 -19.22 7.76
C ASP A 193 -2.60 -18.93 9.13
N ALA A 194 -3.42 -18.83 10.18
CA ALA A 194 -2.93 -18.63 11.54
C ALA A 194 -2.24 -19.91 12.08
N CYS A 195 -1.14 -19.72 12.81
CA CYS A 195 -0.42 -20.83 13.44
C CYS A 195 -1.31 -21.61 14.42
N SER A 196 -1.51 -22.91 14.14
CA SER A 196 -2.31 -23.81 14.99
C SER A 196 -1.82 -23.85 16.43
N ARG A 197 -0.49 -23.84 16.63
CA ARG A 197 0.13 -23.84 17.96
C ARG A 197 -0.16 -22.54 18.72
N CYS A 198 -0.13 -21.39 18.03
CA CYS A 198 -0.52 -20.13 18.63
C CYS A 198 -2.00 -20.11 19.02
N ILE A 199 -2.89 -20.65 18.17
CA ILE A 199 -4.33 -20.76 18.47
C ILE A 199 -4.53 -21.64 19.71
N GLU A 200 -3.97 -22.85 19.68
CA GLU A 200 -4.04 -23.82 20.78
C GLU A 200 -3.57 -23.22 22.11
N LEU A 201 -2.40 -22.58 22.14
CA LEU A 201 -1.87 -21.94 23.34
C LEU A 201 -2.72 -20.76 23.81
N ASN A 202 -3.26 -19.96 22.89
CA ASN A 202 -4.17 -18.87 23.26
C ASN A 202 -5.43 -19.39 23.93
N GLU A 203 -6.04 -20.44 23.38
CA GLU A 203 -7.24 -21.03 23.95
C GLU A 203 -6.93 -21.68 25.30
N LYS A 204 -5.83 -22.44 25.43
CA LYS A 204 -5.38 -23.00 26.70
C LYS A 204 -5.18 -21.94 27.79
N VAL A 205 -4.60 -20.79 27.46
CA VAL A 205 -4.42 -19.68 28.42
C VAL A 205 -5.76 -19.07 28.86
N LYS A 206 -6.77 -19.06 28.00
CA LYS A 206 -8.11 -18.54 28.34
C LYS A 206 -8.92 -19.51 29.19
N THR A 207 -8.87 -20.80 28.87
CA THR A 207 -9.72 -21.82 29.50
C THR A 207 -9.15 -22.38 30.79
N THR A 208 -7.84 -22.32 30.99
CA THR A 208 -7.19 -22.88 32.19
C THR A 208 -7.43 -22.01 33.42
N ALA A 209 -8.05 -22.60 34.44
CA ALA A 209 -8.28 -21.98 35.74
C ALA A 209 -7.06 -22.06 36.67
N ASP A 210 -6.28 -23.15 36.58
CA ASP A 210 -5.05 -23.34 37.35
C ASP A 210 -3.99 -22.30 36.94
N LEU A 211 -3.52 -21.53 37.93
CA LEU A 211 -2.55 -20.46 37.73
C LEU A 211 -1.18 -20.99 37.29
N ASN A 212 -0.73 -22.13 37.80
CA ASN A 212 0.60 -22.68 37.48
C ASN A 212 0.63 -23.15 36.02
N LEU A 213 -0.34 -23.97 35.63
CA LEU A 213 -0.47 -24.46 34.26
C LEU A 213 -0.71 -23.31 33.26
N LYS A 214 -1.45 -22.29 33.66
CA LYS A 214 -1.63 -21.06 32.85
C LYS A 214 -0.31 -20.32 32.64
N GLN A 215 0.53 -20.19 33.66
CA GLN A 215 1.86 -19.59 33.52
C GLN A 215 2.74 -20.40 32.57
N GLU A 216 2.72 -21.73 32.66
CA GLU A 216 3.45 -22.60 31.73
C GLU A 216 3.01 -22.39 30.28
N TYR A 217 1.70 -22.32 30.00
CA TYR A 217 1.22 -22.04 28.64
C TYR A 217 1.61 -20.64 28.15
N ILE A 218 1.63 -19.64 29.02
CA ILE A 218 2.13 -18.30 28.70
C ILE A 218 3.63 -18.35 28.33
N VAL A 219 4.43 -19.09 29.09
CA VAL A 219 5.86 -19.29 28.81
C VAL A 219 6.05 -20.01 27.48
N GLN A 220 5.34 -21.12 27.23
CA GLN A 220 5.40 -21.85 25.97
C GLN A 220 5.03 -20.96 24.77
N LYS A 221 4.00 -20.12 24.92
CA LYS A 221 3.60 -19.14 23.90
C LYS A 221 4.68 -18.11 23.65
N ARG A 222 5.32 -17.61 24.71
CA ARG A 222 6.43 -16.65 24.61
C ARG A 222 7.63 -17.27 23.90
N ILE A 223 8.03 -18.49 24.27
CA ILE A 223 9.12 -19.23 23.62
C ILE A 223 8.81 -19.43 22.13
N HIS A 224 7.60 -19.89 21.79
CA HIS A 224 7.19 -20.08 20.40
C HIS A 224 7.32 -18.79 19.56
N ALA A 225 6.87 -17.65 20.11
CA ALA A 225 7.00 -16.35 19.47
C ALA A 225 8.47 -15.89 19.34
N LEU A 226 9.30 -16.15 20.35
CA LEU A 226 10.74 -15.84 20.32
C LEU A 226 11.45 -16.66 19.25
N LYS A 227 11.20 -17.96 19.16
CA LYS A 227 11.77 -18.82 18.12
C LYS A 227 11.41 -18.30 16.72
N ALA A 228 10.15 -17.89 16.51
CA ALA A 228 9.71 -17.31 15.23
C ALA A 228 10.48 -16.02 14.92
N LYS A 229 10.69 -15.17 15.93
CA LYS A 229 11.48 -13.93 15.80
C LYS A 229 12.94 -14.21 15.45
N VAL A 230 13.57 -15.21 16.09
CA VAL A 230 14.95 -15.63 15.79
C VAL A 230 15.07 -16.09 14.34
N PHE A 231 14.12 -16.91 13.86
CA PHE A 231 14.07 -17.32 12.46
C PHE A 231 14.06 -16.12 11.50
N TYR A 232 13.18 -15.14 11.74
CA TYR A 232 13.12 -13.94 10.91
C TYR A 232 14.35 -13.05 11.02
N ASN A 233 14.99 -13.01 12.18
CA ASN A 233 16.25 -12.28 12.34
C ASN A 233 17.33 -12.93 11.45
N LEU A 234 17.51 -14.24 11.52
CA LEU A 234 18.46 -14.97 10.69
C LEU A 234 18.20 -14.79 9.18
N LEU A 235 16.93 -14.75 8.79
CA LEU A 235 16.51 -14.53 7.40
C LEU A 235 16.69 -13.06 6.93
N GLN A 236 16.92 -12.12 7.86
CA GLN A 236 17.11 -10.69 7.58
C GLN A 236 18.55 -10.23 7.71
N THR A 237 19.35 -10.89 8.55
CA THR A 237 20.76 -10.57 8.75
C THR A 237 21.53 -10.83 7.47
N ASN A 238 22.33 -9.85 7.05
CA ASN A 238 23.30 -10.00 5.98
C ASN A 238 24.68 -10.15 6.63
N GLU A 239 25.33 -11.29 6.43
CA GLU A 239 26.65 -11.59 6.97
C GLU A 239 27.61 -11.71 5.79
N GLU A 240 28.78 -11.05 5.84
CA GLU A 240 29.70 -10.97 4.68
C GLU A 240 30.21 -12.33 4.19
N HIS A 241 30.33 -13.30 5.11
CA HIS A 241 30.81 -14.65 4.84
C HIS A 241 29.68 -15.66 4.57
N VAL A 242 28.42 -15.23 4.52
CA VAL A 242 27.27 -16.11 4.37
C VAL A 242 26.42 -15.73 3.18
N ILE A 243 26.13 -16.69 2.30
CA ILE A 243 25.10 -16.54 1.28
C ILE A 243 23.80 -17.18 1.77
N THR A 244 22.72 -16.42 1.74
CA THR A 244 21.39 -16.88 2.13
C THR A 244 20.59 -17.26 0.89
N MET A 245 19.95 -18.42 0.91
CA MET A 245 18.99 -18.85 -0.10
C MET A 245 17.70 -19.26 0.59
N SER A 246 16.57 -19.00 -0.04
CA SER A 246 15.26 -19.40 0.46
C SER A 246 14.43 -19.97 -0.66
N PHE A 247 13.71 -21.04 -0.39
CA PHE A 247 12.96 -21.72 -1.44
C PHE A 247 11.65 -22.31 -0.95
N TYR A 248 10.67 -22.29 -1.85
CA TYR A 248 9.32 -22.76 -1.57
C TYR A 248 8.63 -23.19 -2.86
N CYS A 249 7.63 -24.07 -2.74
CA CYS A 249 6.81 -24.47 -3.86
C CYS A 249 5.50 -23.69 -3.84
N GLN A 250 5.16 -23.05 -4.95
CA GLN A 250 3.90 -22.34 -5.10
C GLN A 250 2.72 -23.32 -4.95
N LYS A 251 1.55 -22.78 -4.61
CA LYS A 251 0.27 -23.50 -4.72
C LYS A 251 0.17 -24.12 -6.12
N ASN A 252 -0.30 -25.37 -6.19
CA ASN A 252 -0.51 -26.06 -7.46
C ASN A 252 -1.45 -25.23 -8.35
N MET A 253 -1.02 -24.98 -9.58
CA MET A 253 -1.79 -24.21 -10.56
C MET A 253 -2.48 -25.20 -11.50
N THR A 254 -3.76 -24.99 -11.78
CA THR A 254 -4.54 -25.92 -12.60
C THR A 254 -4.27 -25.70 -14.09
N LEU A 255 -4.18 -26.79 -14.83
CA LEU A 255 -3.98 -26.80 -16.28
C LEU A 255 -4.93 -27.85 -16.91
N PRO A 256 -5.83 -27.46 -17.83
CA PRO A 256 -6.14 -26.08 -18.19
C PRO A 256 -6.87 -25.34 -17.05
N LYS A 257 -6.66 -24.02 -16.96
CA LYS A 257 -7.48 -23.13 -16.14
C LYS A 257 -8.67 -22.65 -16.99
N LEU A 258 -9.88 -23.01 -16.60
CA LEU A 258 -11.11 -22.70 -17.33
C LEU A 258 -12.18 -22.15 -16.37
N PRO A 259 -13.00 -21.18 -16.80
CA PRO A 259 -14.18 -20.73 -16.06
C PRO A 259 -15.38 -21.67 -16.29
N ASP A 260 -15.14 -22.98 -16.36
CA ASP A 260 -16.16 -23.98 -16.63
C ASP A 260 -16.44 -24.82 -15.38
N GLN A 261 -17.73 -25.00 -15.08
CA GLN A 261 -18.18 -25.72 -13.88
C GLN A 261 -17.88 -27.22 -13.98
N SER A 262 -17.98 -27.82 -15.17
CA SER A 262 -17.68 -29.24 -15.35
C SER A 262 -16.17 -29.53 -15.23
N ALA A 263 -15.34 -28.62 -15.73
CA ALA A 263 -13.89 -28.67 -15.61
C ALA A 263 -13.43 -28.56 -14.14
N TYR A 264 -14.14 -27.81 -13.30
CA TYR A 264 -13.86 -27.70 -11.86
C TYR A 264 -14.01 -29.04 -11.11
N PHE A 265 -14.98 -29.87 -11.50
CA PHE A 265 -15.19 -31.20 -10.92
C PHE A 265 -14.37 -32.30 -11.60
N SER A 266 -13.71 -31.98 -12.72
CA SER A 266 -12.85 -32.90 -13.43
C SER A 266 -11.43 -32.88 -12.85
N ARG A 267 -10.69 -33.99 -13.03
CA ARG A 267 -9.28 -34.03 -12.63
C ARG A 267 -8.45 -33.17 -13.58
N GLN A 268 -8.05 -31.99 -13.12
CA GLN A 268 -7.13 -31.10 -13.84
C GLN A 268 -5.68 -31.48 -13.59
N ILE A 269 -4.82 -31.32 -14.60
CA ILE A 269 -3.37 -31.54 -14.47
C ILE A 269 -2.80 -30.39 -13.64
N ASN A 270 -1.93 -30.71 -12.69
CA ASN A 270 -1.23 -29.68 -11.93
C ASN A 270 0.01 -29.19 -12.68
N PHE A 271 0.13 -27.87 -12.81
CA PHE A 271 1.36 -27.19 -13.14
C PHE A 271 2.05 -26.77 -11.84
N TYR A 272 3.33 -27.09 -11.72
CA TYR A 272 4.14 -26.84 -10.54
C TYR A 272 5.14 -25.71 -10.81
N ASN A 273 5.31 -24.85 -9.82
CA ASN A 273 6.36 -23.84 -9.79
C ASN A 273 7.10 -23.93 -8.45
N PHE A 274 8.40 -24.17 -8.49
CA PHE A 274 9.30 -24.13 -7.35
C PHE A 274 10.26 -22.97 -7.52
N THR A 275 10.32 -22.08 -6.52
CA THR A 275 11.12 -20.86 -6.63
C THR A 275 12.20 -20.82 -5.56
N VAL A 276 13.42 -20.54 -6.00
CA VAL A 276 14.59 -20.29 -5.18
C VAL A 276 14.95 -18.81 -5.29
N VAL A 277 15.05 -18.13 -4.16
CA VAL A 277 15.48 -16.74 -4.06
C VAL A 277 16.83 -16.69 -3.35
N VAL A 278 17.81 -16.08 -4.00
CA VAL A 278 19.14 -15.82 -3.45
C VAL A 278 19.18 -14.42 -2.83
N GLY A 279 19.61 -14.36 -1.58
CA GLY A 279 19.69 -13.15 -0.78
C GLY A 279 18.79 -13.19 0.45
N THR A 280 18.99 -12.19 1.32
CA THR A 280 18.17 -12.03 2.52
C THR A 280 16.74 -11.63 2.16
N SER A 281 15.83 -11.72 3.12
CA SER A 281 14.45 -11.26 2.94
C SER A 281 14.28 -9.75 2.72
N LYS A 282 15.34 -8.94 2.88
CA LYS A 282 15.33 -7.51 2.53
C LYS A 282 15.83 -7.25 1.10
N SER A 283 16.44 -8.23 0.45
CA SER A 283 16.93 -8.12 -0.91
C SER A 283 15.78 -7.78 -1.86
N LYS A 284 16.09 -6.93 -2.85
CA LYS A 284 15.21 -6.69 -4.00
C LYS A 284 15.06 -8.00 -4.78
N LEU A 285 13.90 -8.20 -5.37
CA LEU A 285 13.57 -9.42 -6.13
C LEU A 285 13.71 -9.08 -7.60
N GLU A 286 14.83 -9.49 -8.18
CA GLU A 286 15.23 -9.22 -9.56
C GLU A 286 15.43 -10.57 -10.30
N LYS A 287 15.63 -10.55 -11.62
CA LYS A 287 15.72 -11.81 -12.38
C LYS A 287 16.99 -12.59 -12.09
N GLU A 288 18.04 -11.92 -11.66
CA GLU A 288 19.35 -12.48 -11.38
C GLU A 288 19.39 -13.22 -10.04
N ASN A 289 18.41 -12.98 -9.17
CA ASN A 289 18.35 -13.60 -7.84
C ASN A 289 17.06 -14.38 -7.55
N VAL A 290 16.14 -14.45 -8.51
CA VAL A 290 14.93 -15.27 -8.45
C VAL A 290 15.00 -16.33 -9.54
N PHE A 291 15.16 -17.59 -9.12
CA PHE A 291 15.22 -18.74 -10.01
C PHE A 291 13.96 -19.59 -9.83
N MET A 292 13.27 -19.88 -10.92
CA MET A 292 12.00 -20.62 -10.92
C MET A 292 12.14 -21.89 -11.74
N TYR A 293 11.71 -23.00 -11.17
CA TYR A 293 11.74 -24.32 -11.76
C TYR A 293 10.31 -24.77 -11.95
N TYR A 294 9.93 -25.05 -13.19
CA TYR A 294 8.58 -25.47 -13.52
C TYR A 294 8.56 -26.84 -14.20
N TRP A 295 7.46 -27.55 -13.97
CA TRP A 295 7.12 -28.82 -14.61
C TRP A 295 5.63 -29.07 -14.40
N ASN A 296 5.07 -30.05 -15.09
CA ASN A 296 3.68 -30.47 -14.91
C ASN A 296 3.58 -31.92 -14.38
N GLU A 297 2.40 -32.28 -13.87
CA GLU A 297 2.10 -33.60 -13.31
C GLU A 297 2.25 -34.73 -14.35
N ALA A 298 2.12 -34.45 -15.64
CA ALA A 298 2.32 -35.43 -16.71
C ALA A 298 3.80 -35.74 -16.95
N GLU A 299 4.69 -34.76 -16.73
CA GLU A 299 6.13 -34.94 -16.82
C GLU A 299 6.67 -35.66 -15.58
N ARG A 300 6.36 -35.12 -14.38
CA ARG A 300 6.95 -35.59 -13.11
C ARG A 300 6.06 -35.33 -11.89
N PRO A 301 6.19 -36.17 -10.85
CA PRO A 301 5.53 -35.91 -9.57
C PRO A 301 6.13 -34.70 -8.86
N LYS A 302 5.38 -34.15 -7.90
CA LYS A 302 5.89 -33.15 -6.95
C LYS A 302 6.50 -33.86 -5.73
N GLY A 303 7.79 -34.18 -5.79
CA GLY A 303 8.49 -34.93 -4.75
C GLY A 303 9.87 -34.38 -4.38
N SER A 304 10.53 -35.03 -3.42
CA SER A 304 11.84 -34.59 -2.92
C SER A 304 12.97 -34.65 -3.96
N ASN A 305 12.88 -35.52 -4.98
CA ASN A 305 13.89 -35.61 -6.03
C ASN A 305 13.85 -34.36 -6.91
N GLU A 306 12.66 -33.93 -7.32
CA GLU A 306 12.44 -32.76 -8.16
C GLU A 306 12.93 -31.50 -7.44
N ILE A 307 12.52 -31.36 -6.19
CA ILE A 307 12.90 -30.22 -5.34
C ILE A 307 14.41 -30.20 -5.08
N SER A 308 15.00 -31.33 -4.70
CA SER A 308 16.45 -31.40 -4.45
C SER A 308 17.28 -31.18 -5.72
N SER A 309 16.81 -31.65 -6.87
CA SER A 309 17.47 -31.42 -8.17
C SER A 309 17.44 -29.94 -8.55
N ALA A 310 16.31 -29.26 -8.37
CA ALA A 310 16.19 -27.83 -8.60
C ALA A 310 17.12 -27.01 -7.69
N VAL A 311 17.19 -27.35 -6.39
CA VAL A 311 18.11 -26.68 -5.46
C VAL A 311 19.57 -26.94 -5.84
N PHE A 312 19.92 -28.17 -6.21
CA PHE A 312 21.27 -28.51 -6.66
C PHE A 312 21.67 -27.74 -7.92
N HIS A 313 20.80 -27.69 -8.93
CA HIS A 313 21.02 -26.91 -10.13
C HIS A 313 21.22 -25.43 -9.80
N CYS A 314 20.42 -24.87 -8.89
CA CYS A 314 20.60 -23.50 -8.44
C CYS A 314 21.97 -23.31 -7.78
N LEU A 315 22.36 -24.17 -6.86
CA LEU A 315 23.65 -24.12 -6.16
C LEU A 315 24.86 -24.19 -7.12
N GLN A 316 24.75 -24.94 -8.22
CA GLN A 316 25.81 -25.05 -9.23
C GLN A 316 25.94 -23.80 -10.11
N ASN A 317 24.85 -23.07 -10.33
CA ASN A 317 24.81 -21.94 -11.27
C ASN A 317 24.94 -20.57 -10.59
N ILE A 318 24.79 -20.49 -9.27
CA ILE A 318 24.99 -19.24 -8.54
C ILE A 318 26.47 -18.92 -8.38
N ILE A 319 26.80 -17.63 -8.41
CA ILE A 319 28.15 -17.15 -8.12
C ILE A 319 28.32 -17.10 -6.60
N ILE A 320 29.23 -17.92 -6.08
CA ILE A 320 29.62 -17.94 -4.66
C ILE A 320 30.97 -17.21 -4.53
N PRO A 321 31.01 -16.00 -3.94
CA PRO A 321 32.26 -15.27 -3.74
C PRO A 321 33.26 -16.06 -2.88
N ARG A 322 34.56 -15.85 -3.10
CA ARG A 322 35.63 -16.51 -2.32
C ARG A 322 35.62 -16.14 -0.83
N THR A 323 34.97 -15.03 -0.47
CA THR A 323 34.79 -14.59 0.92
C THR A 323 33.74 -15.40 1.66
N VAL A 324 32.86 -16.13 0.95
CA VAL A 324 31.78 -16.91 1.55
C VAL A 324 32.29 -18.27 1.98
N ASP A 325 32.05 -18.61 3.25
CA ASP A 325 32.36 -19.91 3.84
C ASP A 325 31.12 -20.74 4.20
N THR A 326 29.94 -20.11 4.20
CA THR A 326 28.68 -20.75 4.61
C THR A 326 27.55 -20.42 3.64
N VAL A 327 26.79 -21.45 3.23
CA VAL A 327 25.51 -21.31 2.53
C VAL A 327 24.39 -21.63 3.51
N ARG A 328 23.44 -20.70 3.67
CA ARG A 328 22.28 -20.86 4.55
C ARG A 328 21.01 -21.03 3.73
N LEU A 329 20.41 -22.22 3.81
CA LEU A 329 19.22 -22.65 3.09
C LEU A 329 17.99 -22.55 3.99
N PHE A 330 17.05 -21.68 3.66
CA PHE A 330 15.74 -21.59 4.31
C PHE A 330 14.71 -22.34 3.49
N ALA A 331 14.19 -23.42 4.06
CA ALA A 331 13.29 -24.36 3.39
C ALA A 331 12.02 -24.57 4.20
N ASP A 332 10.91 -24.93 3.56
CA ASP A 332 9.74 -25.37 4.32
C ASP A 332 10.01 -26.66 5.10
N GLY A 333 9.25 -26.89 6.17
CA GLY A 333 9.37 -28.09 6.99
C GLY A 333 8.72 -29.34 6.37
N CYS A 334 8.37 -29.36 5.08
CA CYS A 334 7.62 -30.46 4.47
C CYS A 334 8.51 -31.68 4.29
N GLY A 335 8.21 -32.79 4.98
CA GLY A 335 8.99 -34.02 4.89
C GLY A 335 9.04 -34.63 3.49
N GLY A 336 7.94 -34.56 2.74
CA GLY A 336 7.86 -35.07 1.37
C GLY A 336 8.69 -34.28 0.34
N GLN A 337 9.15 -33.07 0.70
CA GLN A 337 9.84 -32.15 -0.20
C GLN A 337 11.24 -31.81 0.31
N ASN A 338 11.35 -31.16 1.47
CA ASN A 338 12.58 -30.52 1.93
C ASN A 338 13.17 -31.14 3.20
N LYS A 339 12.34 -31.50 4.18
CA LYS A 339 12.80 -32.06 5.46
C LYS A 339 13.00 -33.58 5.37
N ASN A 340 13.94 -34.01 4.53
CA ASN A 340 14.25 -35.42 4.29
C ASN A 340 15.74 -35.66 4.00
N THR A 341 16.14 -36.93 4.01
CA THR A 341 17.51 -37.38 3.72
C THR A 341 17.96 -37.10 2.29
N THR A 342 17.04 -36.94 1.34
CA THR A 342 17.39 -36.62 -0.06
C THR A 342 17.99 -35.22 -0.15
N MET A 343 17.37 -34.23 0.50
CA MET A 343 17.88 -32.86 0.56
C MET A 343 19.25 -32.79 1.24
N ILE A 344 19.41 -33.52 2.36
CA ILE A 344 20.70 -33.61 3.08
C ILE A 344 21.76 -34.24 2.18
N GLY A 345 21.48 -35.40 1.58
CA GLY A 345 22.42 -36.09 0.69
C GLY A 345 22.80 -35.24 -0.54
N MET A 346 21.88 -34.45 -1.08
CA MET A 346 22.14 -33.51 -2.15
C MET A 346 23.11 -32.40 -1.71
N CYS A 347 22.88 -31.78 -0.54
CA CYS A 347 23.76 -30.75 0.01
C CYS A 347 25.16 -31.31 0.26
N SER A 348 25.25 -32.52 0.83
CA SER A 348 26.50 -33.25 1.05
C SER A 348 27.25 -33.48 -0.27
N LYS A 349 26.55 -33.95 -1.31
CA LYS A 349 27.14 -34.15 -2.64
C LYS A 349 27.67 -32.84 -3.20
N PHE A 350 26.87 -31.77 -3.16
CA PHE A 350 27.29 -30.45 -3.66
C PHE A 350 28.56 -29.97 -2.94
N LEU A 351 28.58 -30.05 -1.60
CA LEU A 351 29.72 -29.63 -0.79
C LEU A 351 30.99 -30.44 -1.11
N PHE A 352 30.85 -31.73 -1.41
CA PHE A 352 31.98 -32.60 -1.71
C PHE A 352 32.50 -32.45 -3.15
N THR A 353 31.63 -32.28 -4.15
CA THR A 353 32.02 -32.38 -5.56
C THR A 353 32.02 -31.07 -6.35
N HIS A 354 31.27 -30.06 -5.93
CA HIS A 354 31.06 -28.83 -6.73
C HIS A 354 31.35 -27.54 -5.99
N ALA A 355 31.30 -27.55 -4.66
CA ALA A 355 31.51 -26.35 -3.87
C ALA A 355 32.91 -25.75 -4.07
N PRO A 356 33.03 -24.42 -4.08
CA PRO A 356 34.34 -23.77 -4.06
C PRO A 356 35.06 -24.11 -2.76
N ARG A 357 36.40 -24.16 -2.80
CA ARG A 357 37.23 -24.47 -1.61
C ARG A 357 37.02 -23.54 -0.42
N SER A 358 36.51 -22.33 -0.65
CA SER A 358 36.16 -21.38 0.41
C SER A 358 34.93 -21.83 1.21
N LEU A 359 33.97 -22.52 0.57
CA LEU A 359 32.73 -22.96 1.18
C LEU A 359 32.99 -24.19 2.06
N LYS A 360 32.77 -24.04 3.36
CA LYS A 360 33.02 -25.06 4.38
C LYS A 360 31.74 -25.68 4.91
N LYS A 361 30.62 -24.95 4.85
CA LYS A 361 29.41 -25.30 5.58
C LYS A 361 28.14 -25.02 4.78
N ILE A 362 27.16 -25.90 4.92
CA ILE A 362 25.78 -25.67 4.51
C ILE A 362 24.88 -25.80 5.74
N GLU A 363 24.07 -24.78 5.99
CA GLU A 363 23.07 -24.75 7.06
C GLU A 363 21.68 -24.86 6.46
N ILE A 364 20.85 -25.79 6.93
CA ILE A 364 19.44 -25.89 6.53
C ILE A 364 18.57 -25.48 7.70
N ILE A 365 17.78 -24.43 7.52
CA ILE A 365 16.93 -23.83 8.55
C ILE A 365 15.47 -23.97 8.15
N PHE A 366 14.68 -24.58 9.02
CA PHE A 366 13.25 -24.78 8.83
C PHE A 366 12.46 -23.76 9.67
N PRO A 367 11.42 -23.12 9.11
CA PRO A 367 10.56 -22.21 9.84
C PRO A 367 9.69 -22.96 10.84
N ILE A 368 9.20 -22.22 11.82
CA ILE A 368 8.14 -22.69 12.70
C ILE A 368 6.84 -22.68 11.92
N VAL A 369 6.13 -23.81 11.94
CA VAL A 369 4.85 -23.99 11.27
C VAL A 369 3.88 -22.86 11.61
N GLY A 370 3.30 -22.22 10.59
CA GLY A 370 2.36 -21.10 10.74
C GLY A 370 3.01 -19.73 10.98
N HIS A 371 4.35 -19.67 10.97
CA HIS A 371 5.13 -18.42 11.00
C HIS A 371 6.11 -18.36 9.82
N SER A 372 5.78 -19.01 8.70
CA SER A 372 6.70 -19.37 7.62
C SER A 372 6.62 -18.44 6.40
N PHE A 373 6.77 -17.12 6.55
CA PHE A 373 6.80 -16.24 5.39
C PHE A 373 8.23 -16.14 4.83
N LEU A 374 8.46 -16.75 3.67
CA LEU A 374 9.73 -16.79 2.98
C LEU A 374 9.77 -15.78 1.81
N PRO A 375 10.97 -15.35 1.36
CA PRO A 375 11.11 -14.46 0.21
C PRO A 375 10.39 -14.91 -1.08
N PRO A 376 10.34 -16.20 -1.45
CA PRO A 376 9.53 -16.69 -2.58
C PRO A 376 8.05 -16.34 -2.49
N ASP A 377 7.45 -16.24 -1.30
CA ASP A 377 6.02 -15.89 -1.14
C ASP A 377 5.68 -14.52 -1.74
N ARG A 378 6.64 -13.58 -1.70
CA ARG A 378 6.51 -12.26 -2.36
C ARG A 378 6.48 -12.38 -3.89
N VAL A 379 7.22 -13.34 -4.46
CA VAL A 379 7.22 -13.62 -5.90
C VAL A 379 5.88 -14.25 -6.29
N PHE A 380 5.41 -15.24 -5.53
CA PHE A 380 4.11 -15.87 -5.77
C PHE A 380 2.95 -14.88 -5.70
N ALA A 381 2.97 -13.95 -4.73
CA ALA A 381 1.94 -12.91 -4.64
C ALA A 381 1.87 -12.03 -5.91
N LYS A 382 3.02 -11.74 -6.54
CA LYS A 382 3.07 -11.02 -7.83
C LYS A 382 2.51 -11.88 -8.97
N ILE A 383 2.95 -13.14 -9.07
CA ILE A 383 2.48 -14.10 -10.09
C ILE A 383 0.96 -14.29 -9.98
N GLU A 384 0.44 -14.54 -8.78
CA GLU A 384 -0.99 -14.72 -8.54
C GLU A 384 -1.81 -13.48 -8.89
N LYS A 385 -1.28 -12.27 -8.68
CA LYS A 385 -1.95 -11.04 -9.08
C LYS A 385 -2.12 -10.97 -10.60
N THR A 386 -1.14 -11.44 -11.36
CA THR A 386 -1.22 -11.56 -12.82
C THR A 386 -2.18 -12.68 -13.22
N LEU A 387 -2.09 -13.86 -12.59
CA LEU A 387 -2.96 -15.00 -12.88
C LEU A 387 -4.43 -14.74 -12.58
N ARG A 388 -4.76 -13.95 -11.55
CA ARG A 388 -6.16 -13.57 -11.24
C ARG A 388 -6.82 -12.77 -12.35
N LYS A 389 -6.04 -12.10 -13.22
CA LYS A 389 -6.56 -11.34 -14.36
C LYS A 389 -6.74 -12.19 -15.62
N LYS A 390 -6.13 -13.38 -15.68
CA LYS A 390 -6.28 -14.32 -16.80
C LYS A 390 -7.32 -15.36 -16.43
N GLU A 391 -8.46 -15.31 -17.09
CA GLU A 391 -9.57 -16.25 -16.83
C GLU A 391 -9.25 -17.65 -17.38
N ILE A 392 -8.73 -17.71 -18.61
CA ILE A 392 -8.44 -18.94 -19.34
C ILE A 392 -6.93 -19.13 -19.51
N ILE A 393 -6.43 -20.34 -19.22
CA ILE A 393 -5.06 -20.79 -19.55
C ILE A 393 -5.16 -22.23 -20.04
N THR A 394 -4.96 -22.45 -21.35
CA THR A 394 -5.01 -23.79 -21.97
C THR A 394 -3.63 -24.33 -22.30
N ASP A 395 -2.69 -23.43 -22.61
CA ASP A 395 -1.32 -23.78 -22.98
C ASP A 395 -0.38 -23.57 -21.78
N PRO A 396 0.38 -24.60 -21.34
CA PRO A 396 1.39 -24.47 -20.29
C PRO A 396 2.39 -23.34 -20.54
N GLN A 397 2.71 -23.01 -21.81
CA GLN A 397 3.64 -21.93 -22.13
C GLN A 397 3.17 -20.58 -21.58
N GLN A 398 1.85 -20.35 -21.50
CA GLN A 398 1.31 -19.12 -20.92
C GLN A 398 1.63 -18.97 -19.43
N TYR A 399 1.78 -20.07 -18.69
CA TYR A 399 2.30 -20.02 -17.32
C TYR A 399 3.77 -19.64 -17.32
N VAL A 400 4.57 -20.26 -18.18
CA VAL A 400 6.01 -20.00 -18.32
C VAL A 400 6.28 -18.53 -18.63
N ASP A 401 5.55 -17.94 -19.58
CA ASP A 401 5.69 -16.52 -19.95
C ASP A 401 5.44 -15.59 -18.74
N ILE A 402 4.49 -15.94 -17.88
CA ILE A 402 4.20 -15.17 -16.65
C ILE A 402 5.34 -15.33 -15.64
N LEU A 403 5.89 -16.54 -15.50
CA LEU A 403 7.02 -16.78 -14.60
C LEU A 403 8.26 -16.00 -15.06
N GLN A 404 8.56 -15.98 -16.36
CA GLN A 404 9.72 -15.28 -16.95
C GLN A 404 9.73 -13.77 -16.70
N VAL A 405 8.56 -13.15 -16.48
CA VAL A 405 8.46 -11.74 -16.09
C VAL A 405 9.03 -11.51 -14.69
N HIS A 406 8.94 -12.50 -13.80
CA HIS A 406 9.21 -12.36 -12.38
C HIS A 406 10.55 -12.99 -11.92
N GLY A 407 11.27 -13.68 -12.81
CA GLY A 407 12.55 -14.33 -12.51
C GLY A 407 13.09 -15.14 -13.68
N THR A 408 14.28 -15.72 -13.49
CA THR A 408 14.87 -16.67 -14.44
C THR A 408 14.17 -18.02 -14.31
N THR A 409 13.66 -18.57 -15.39
CA THR A 409 12.89 -19.84 -15.38
C THR A 409 13.66 -20.98 -16.00
N PHE A 410 13.46 -22.20 -15.48
CA PHE A 410 14.01 -23.43 -16.01
C PHE A 410 12.95 -24.52 -16.08
N ASN A 411 12.88 -25.24 -17.21
CA ASN A 411 12.12 -26.47 -17.28
C ASN A 411 12.87 -27.59 -16.51
N LEU A 412 12.22 -28.13 -15.48
CA LEU A 412 12.80 -29.18 -14.66
C LEU A 412 12.80 -30.52 -15.39
N GLY A 413 13.96 -30.91 -15.94
CA GLY A 413 14.16 -32.17 -16.65
C GLY A 413 14.65 -32.02 -18.07
N GLN A 414 14.47 -30.86 -18.68
CA GLN A 414 15.04 -30.52 -19.99
C GLN A 414 16.26 -29.63 -19.81
N GLU A 415 16.09 -28.47 -19.16
CA GLU A 415 17.15 -27.47 -18.97
C GLU A 415 17.89 -27.67 -17.65
N SER A 416 17.17 -28.08 -16.60
CA SER A 416 17.76 -28.50 -15.32
C SER A 416 17.83 -30.03 -15.27
N PRO A 417 19.02 -30.66 -15.19
CA PRO A 417 19.15 -32.11 -15.14
C PRO A 417 18.47 -32.66 -13.90
N TYR A 418 17.68 -33.71 -14.11
CA TYR A 418 17.05 -34.48 -13.04
C TYR A 418 18.02 -35.49 -12.47
N MET A 419 18.11 -35.53 -11.14
CA MET A 419 18.89 -36.54 -10.46
C MET A 419 18.01 -37.40 -9.58
N THR A 420 18.15 -38.71 -9.72
CA THR A 420 17.54 -39.71 -8.82
C THR A 420 18.30 -39.74 -7.49
N LEU A 421 18.19 -38.66 -6.72
CA LEU A 421 18.96 -38.45 -5.49
C LEU A 421 18.52 -39.37 -4.35
N LYS A 422 17.25 -39.81 -4.29
CA LYS A 422 16.78 -40.76 -3.27
C LYS A 422 17.60 -42.04 -3.20
N LYS A 423 17.93 -42.65 -4.34
CA LYS A 423 18.72 -43.88 -4.40
C LYS A 423 20.19 -43.62 -4.05
N ASN A 424 20.73 -42.49 -4.50
CA ASN A 424 22.13 -42.11 -4.27
C ASN A 424 22.39 -41.59 -2.84
N ALA A 425 21.37 -41.05 -2.16
CA ALA A 425 21.50 -40.54 -0.80
C ALA A 425 21.93 -41.64 0.19
N VAL A 426 21.50 -42.88 -0.03
CA VAL A 426 21.92 -44.03 0.80
C VAL A 426 23.43 -44.29 0.65
N THR A 427 23.96 -44.17 -0.57
CA THR A 427 25.40 -44.34 -0.85
C THR A 427 26.22 -43.16 -0.34
N ILE A 428 25.72 -41.93 -0.54
CA ILE A 428 26.38 -40.68 -0.12
C ILE A 428 26.36 -40.51 1.41
N LEU A 429 25.33 -41.01 2.09
CA LEU A 429 25.23 -40.99 3.55
C LEU A 429 25.72 -42.30 4.18
N SER A 430 26.53 -43.08 3.44
CA SER A 430 27.17 -44.27 4.02
C SER A 430 28.15 -43.85 5.13
N PRO A 431 28.42 -44.74 6.11
CA PRO A 431 29.27 -44.42 7.28
C PRO A 431 30.66 -43.88 6.90
N LEU A 432 31.22 -44.34 5.78
CA LEU A 432 32.51 -43.89 5.23
C LEU A 432 32.50 -42.40 4.82
N VAL A 433 31.40 -41.91 4.25
CA VAL A 433 31.27 -40.52 3.82
C VAL A 433 30.80 -39.62 4.97
N LEU A 434 30.00 -40.16 5.90
CA LEU A 434 29.61 -39.49 7.15
C LEU A 434 30.80 -39.23 8.08
N GLY A 435 31.86 -40.05 8.03
CA GLY A 435 33.11 -39.78 8.75
C GLY A 435 33.88 -38.55 8.24
N ILE A 436 33.63 -38.12 7.00
CA ILE A 436 34.25 -36.96 6.35
C ILE A 436 33.36 -35.71 6.50
N LEU A 437 32.04 -35.89 6.43
CA LEU A 437 31.05 -34.83 6.58
C LEU A 437 30.53 -34.78 8.02
N ASN A 438 30.98 -33.78 8.79
CA ASN A 438 30.50 -33.52 10.15
C ASN A 438 29.03 -33.07 10.15
N LEU A 439 28.10 -34.02 10.11
CA LEU A 439 26.68 -33.76 10.35
C LEU A 439 26.47 -33.43 11.83
N THR A 440 26.25 -32.15 12.13
CA THR A 440 25.86 -31.74 13.48
C THR A 440 24.41 -32.13 13.74
N GLN A 441 24.13 -32.58 14.97
CA GLN A 441 22.77 -32.81 15.44
C GLN A 441 21.89 -31.57 15.19
N PRO A 442 20.60 -31.75 14.84
CA PRO A 442 19.69 -30.64 14.66
C PRO A 442 19.67 -29.80 15.93
N LYS A 443 20.00 -28.52 15.78
CA LYS A 443 19.93 -27.56 16.88
C LYS A 443 18.53 -26.96 16.87
N ASP A 444 17.77 -27.22 17.92
CA ASP A 444 16.61 -26.38 18.21
C ASP A 444 17.15 -25.01 18.64
N PHE A 445 16.66 -23.94 18.00
CA PHE A 445 16.91 -22.58 18.50
C PHE A 445 16.20 -22.47 19.86
N PHE A 446 16.99 -22.47 20.94
CA PHE A 446 16.53 -22.35 22.33
C PHE A 446 16.32 -20.88 22.72
#